data_AF-A0A087N7C6-F1
#
_entry.id   AF-A0A087N7C6-F1
#
_cell.length_a   1.000
_cell.length_b   1.000
_cell.length_c   1.000
_cell.angle_alpha   90.00
_cell.angle_beta   90.00
_cell.angle_gamma   90.00
#
_symmetry.space_group_name_H-M   'P 1'
#
loop_
_entity.id
_entity.type
_entity.pdbx_description
1 polymer ?
#
loop_
_entity_poly.entity_id
_entity_poly.type
_entity_poly.pdbx_seq_one_letter_code
_entity_poly.pdbx_strand_id
1 'polypeptide(L)' 'METIQKLLLRLGCQPGPATGRMTPATQFAIMKFEENEGMPIKGEASSLILDALLSRITG' A
#
# COMPACT_ATOMS: atom_id res chain seq x y z
N MET A 1 -7.18 -4.80 4.53
CA MET A 1 -6.15 -4.06 5.29
C MET A 1 -4.86 -4.85 5.49
N GLU A 2 -4.90 -5.99 6.18
CA GLU A 2 -3.69 -6.80 6.44
C GLU A 2 -2.94 -7.17 5.14
N THR A 3 -3.69 -7.55 4.10
CA THR A 3 -3.15 -7.85 2.77
C THR A 3 -2.40 -6.66 2.17
N ILE A 4 -2.96 -5.45 2.21
CA ILE A 4 -2.31 -4.22 1.70
C ILE A 4 -0.97 -4.00 2.38
N GLN A 5 -0.90 -4.15 3.71
CA GLN A 5 0.34 -4.04 4.47
C GLN A 5 1.37 -5.11 4.08
N LYS A 6 0.94 -6.37 3.88
CA LYS A 6 1.81 -7.45 3.41
C LYS A 6 2.37 -7.19 2.01
N LEU A 7 1.54 -6.70 1.09
CA LEU A 7 1.95 -6.39 -0.28
C LEU A 7 2.91 -5.20 -0.31
N LEU A 8 2.61 -4.14 0.44
CA LEU A 8 3.50 -2.99 0.61
C LEU A 8 4.87 -3.41 1.18
N LEU A 9 4.91 -4.29 2.18
CA LEU A 9 6.16 -4.86 2.70
C LEU A 9 6.95 -5.62 1.63
N ARG A 10 6.26 -6.39 0.78
CA ARG A 10 6.89 -7.12 -0.34
C ARG A 10 7.49 -6.20 -1.38
N LEU A 11 6.89 -5.03 -1.60
CA LEU A 11 7.39 -4.01 -2.52
C LEU A 11 8.50 -3.12 -1.92
N GLY A 12 8.94 -3.41 -0.69
CA GLY A 12 9.95 -2.62 0.00
C GLY A 12 9.43 -1.34 0.64
N CYS A 13 8.12 -1.12 0.64
CA CYS A 13 7.52 -0.05 1.44
C CYS A 13 7.49 -0.45 2.93
N GLN A 14 7.40 0.54 3.80
CA GLN A 14 7.40 0.34 5.26
C GLN A 14 6.05 0.74 5.88
N PRO A 15 4.97 -0.02 5.65
CA PRO A 15 3.64 0.28 6.20
C PRO A 15 3.52 0.00 7.70
N GLY A 16 4.59 -0.46 8.34
CA GLY A 16 4.56 -1.02 9.69
C GLY A 16 4.08 -2.49 9.71
N PRO A 17 3.81 -3.04 10.89
CA PRO A 17 3.42 -4.44 11.01
C PRO A 17 2.04 -4.67 10.38
N ALA A 18 1.88 -5.79 9.66
CA ALA A 18 0.63 -6.18 9.02
C ALA A 18 -0.40 -6.65 10.06
N THR A 19 -0.91 -5.71 10.86
CA THR A 19 -1.89 -5.94 11.92
C THR A 19 -3.33 -5.81 11.44
N GLY A 20 -3.54 -5.42 10.18
CA GLY A 20 -4.86 -5.11 9.63
C GLY A 20 -5.41 -3.76 10.09
N ARG A 21 -4.68 -2.99 10.89
CA ARG A 21 -5.06 -1.64 11.33
C ARG A 21 -4.44 -0.58 10.44
N MET A 22 -5.21 0.44 10.06
CA MET A 22 -4.65 1.62 9.41
C MET A 22 -3.81 2.40 10.42
N THR A 23 -2.53 2.59 10.13
CA THR A 23 -1.62 3.41 10.92
C THR A 23 -1.04 4.53 10.04
N PRO A 24 -0.51 5.61 10.62
CA PRO A 24 0.16 6.66 9.85
C PRO A 24 1.31 6.12 8.97
N ALA A 25 2.04 5.10 9.44
CA ALA A 25 3.07 4.43 8.65
C ALA A 25 2.48 3.71 7.42
N THR A 26 1.33 3.03 7.60
CA THR A 26 0.61 2.41 6.49
C THR A 26 0.11 3.43 5.49
N GLN A 27 -0.47 4.54 5.96
CA GLN A 27 -0.93 5.64 5.10
C GLN A 27 0.24 6.23 4.30
N PHE A 28 1.38 6.49 4.94
CA PHE A 28 2.56 7.01 4.25
C PHE A 28 3.13 6.02 3.22
N ALA A 29 3.11 4.73 3.53
CA ALA A 29 3.51 3.68 2.57
C ALA A 29 2.57 3.62 1.36
N ILE A 30 1.26 3.80 1.57
CA ILE A 30 0.28 3.92 0.49
C ILE A 30 0.56 5.16 -0.36
N MET A 31 0.76 6.33 0.27
CA MET A 31 1.06 7.57 -0.43
C MET A 31 2.30 7.46 -1.32
N LYS A 32 3.38 6.85 -0.81
CA LYS A 32 4.59 6.59 -1.59
C LYS A 32 4.35 5.64 -2.75
N PHE A 33 3.52 4.62 -2.56
CA PHE A 33 3.19 3.71 -3.65
C PHE A 33 2.36 4.42 -4.72
N GLU A 34 1.35 5.21 -4.31
CA GLU A 34 0.56 6.03 -5.23
C GLU A 34 1.43 7.02 -6.02
N GLU A 35 2.38 7.68 -5.36
CA GLU A 35 3.34 8.58 -6.02
C GLU A 35 4.18 7.85 -7.07
N ASN A 36 4.73 6.68 -6.73
CA ASN A 36 5.55 5.89 -7.66
C ASN A 36 4.78 5.38 -8.88
N GLU A 37 3.50 5.05 -8.70
CA GLU A 37 2.63 4.56 -9.76
C GLU A 37 1.95 5.72 -10.54
N GLY A 38 2.19 6.98 -10.18
CA GLY A 38 1.55 8.14 -10.82
C GLY A 38 0.06 8.26 -10.53
N MET A 39 -0.42 7.64 -9.45
CA MET A 39 -1.80 7.68 -9.00
C MET A 39 -2.08 8.91 -8.11
N PRO A 40 -3.37 9.28 -7.91
CA PRO A 40 -3.72 10.31 -6.95
C PRO A 40 -3.27 9.91 -5.54
N ILE A 41 -2.38 10.71 -4.94
CA ILE A 41 -1.84 10.48 -3.60
C ILE A 41 -2.93 10.79 -2.56
N LYS A 42 -3.69 9.77 -2.15
CA LYS A 42 -4.75 9.86 -1.14
C LYS A 42 -4.30 9.28 0.20
N GLY A 43 -3.41 8.29 0.18
CA GLY A 43 -3.01 7.54 1.36
C GLY A 43 -4.15 6.66 1.91
N GLU A 44 -5.14 6.35 1.08
CA GLU A 44 -6.34 5.63 1.51
C GLU A 44 -6.24 4.15 1.13
N ALA A 45 -6.49 3.28 2.10
CA ALA A 45 -6.55 1.85 1.85
C ALA A 45 -7.90 1.48 1.21
N SER A 46 -7.95 1.58 -0.12
CA SER A 46 -9.10 1.25 -0.96
C SER A 46 -8.92 -0.06 -1.75
N SER A 47 -9.93 -0.49 -2.49
CA SER A 47 -9.76 -1.58 -3.47
C SER A 47 -8.79 -1.20 -4.58
N LEU A 48 -8.80 0.07 -5.02
CA LEU A 48 -7.92 0.55 -6.08
C LEU A 48 -6.43 0.39 -5.74
N ILE A 49 -6.04 0.72 -4.51
CA ILE A 49 -4.65 0.50 -4.08
C ILE A 49 -4.32 -1.01 -4.00
N LEU A 50 -5.29 -1.83 -3.58
CA LEU A 50 -5.08 -3.28 -3.49
C LEU A 50 -4.86 -3.89 -4.88
N ASP A 51 -5.68 -3.52 -5.87
CA ASP A 51 -5.54 -3.99 -7.25
C ASP A 51 -4.21 -3.55 -7.88
N ALA A 52 -3.78 -2.32 -7.63
CA ALA A 52 -2.49 -1.83 -8.11
C ALA A 52 -1.30 -2.55 -7.45
N LEU A 53 -1.35 -2.77 -6.14
CA LEU A 53 -0.33 -3.54 -5.41
C LEU A 53 -0.24 -4.98 -5.91
N LEU A 54 -1.38 -5.61 -6.18
CA LEU A 54 -1.42 -6.97 -6.74
C LEU A 54 -0.83 -6.97 -8.15
N SER A 55 -1.27 -6.05 -9.02
CA SER A 55 -0.76 -5.91 -10.39
C SER A 55 0.76 -5.77 -10.42
N ARG A 56 1.35 -5.03 -9.46
CA ARG A 56 2.80 -4.85 -9.36
C ARG A 56 3.57 -6.09 -8.92
N ILE A 57 2.94 -6.99 -8.16
CA ILE A 57 3.55 -8.21 -7.62
C ILE A 57 3.32 -9.42 -8.53
N THR A 58 2.20 -9.46 -9.26
CA THR A 58 1.87 -10.53 -10.19
C THR A 58 2.35 -10.27 -11.62
N GLY A 59 2.77 -9.04 -11.92
CA GLY A 59 3.37 -8.62 -13.19
C GLY A 59 4.87 -8.80 -13.25
#